data_AF-A0AAW6G6U1-F1
#
_entry.id   AF-A0AAW6G6U1-F1
#
_cell.length_a   1.000
_cell.length_b   1.000
_cell.length_c   1.000
_cell.angle_alpha   90.00
_cell.angle_beta   90.00
_cell.angle_gamma   90.00
#
_symmetry.space_group_name_H-M   'P 1'
#
loop_
_entity.id
_entity.type
_entity.pdbx_description
1 polymer ?
#
loop_
_entity_poly.entity_id
_entity_poly.type
_entity_poly.pdbx_seq_one_letter_code
_entity_poly.pdbx_strand_id
1 'polypeptide(L)'
;MKKEQFEFNELPYPTLARFGLTQEMIEDLPLCILKEIGKGGYSPVLPMRVTNENGEVIESRSRFAFIRMDSGEVDVVFYPTLKSSPLECYNEEQQKQLLDGKSIIADVAMADGRRSKAFVQIDEETKQVMYVPTPIIARNLKVLAEVMHLGTVEVNGMQHGEPLTVAVDGEPVTVGIDLHNKTGIRFCAGDAQKWKEQPKREWDKYTFGCYGCWVMNDDGNLDYVPEEEYTEELWNEQKKSGERNRAAGIHK
;
A
#
# COMPACT_ATOMS: atom_id res chain seq x y z
N MET A 1 -19.06 8.52 11.26
CA MET A 1 -17.77 9.22 11.05
C MET A 1 -17.93 10.12 9.84
N LYS A 2 -17.62 11.41 9.95
CA LYS A 2 -17.44 12.25 8.75
C LYS A 2 -16.33 11.60 7.94
N LYS A 3 -16.58 11.30 6.67
CA LYS A 3 -15.51 10.92 5.75
C LYS A 3 -14.66 12.18 5.60
N GLU A 4 -13.46 12.17 6.15
CA GLU A 4 -12.48 13.21 5.83
C GLU A 4 -12.20 13.08 4.34
N GLN A 5 -12.61 14.09 3.60
CA GLN A 5 -12.33 14.25 2.20
C GLN A 5 -11.40 15.44 2.07
N PHE A 6 -10.30 15.24 1.36
CA PHE A 6 -9.31 16.26 1.06
C PHE A 6 -9.49 16.69 -0.40
N GLU A 7 -9.71 17.98 -0.61
CA GLU A 7 -9.79 18.59 -1.93
C GLU A 7 -8.38 18.93 -2.45
N PHE A 8 -8.17 18.87 -3.77
CA PHE A 8 -6.83 19.08 -4.34
C PHE A 8 -6.24 20.46 -4.05
N ASN A 9 -7.10 21.49 -3.98
CA ASN A 9 -6.69 22.87 -3.75
C ASN A 9 -6.30 23.18 -2.29
N GLU A 10 -6.57 22.28 -1.34
CA GLU A 10 -6.15 22.43 0.06
C GLU A 10 -4.91 21.59 0.39
N LEU A 11 -4.37 20.82 -0.56
CA LEU A 11 -3.22 19.97 -0.29
C LEU A 11 -1.96 20.81 0.02
N PRO A 12 -1.11 20.38 0.97
CA PRO A 12 0.08 21.11 1.39
C PRO A 12 1.24 20.91 0.39
N TYR A 13 1.05 21.29 -0.88
CA TYR A 13 2.08 21.20 -1.92
C TYR A 13 3.41 21.88 -1.53
N PRO A 14 3.42 23.06 -0.87
CA PRO A 14 4.68 23.65 -0.41
C PRO A 14 5.44 22.76 0.59
N THR A 15 4.72 22.04 1.46
CA THR A 15 5.34 21.10 2.40
C THR A 15 5.88 19.88 1.65
N LEU A 16 5.08 19.27 0.76
CA LEU A 16 5.49 18.14 -0.07
C LEU A 16 6.75 18.45 -0.90
N ALA A 17 6.82 19.64 -1.49
CA ALA A 17 7.95 20.08 -2.32
C ALA A 17 9.27 20.13 -1.53
N ARG A 18 9.23 20.44 -0.22
CA ARG A 18 10.41 20.41 0.65
C ARG A 18 10.98 19.00 0.84
N PHE A 19 10.19 17.96 0.56
CA PHE A 19 10.60 16.56 0.57
C PHE A 19 10.81 15.99 -0.84
N GLY A 20 10.89 16.85 -1.86
CA GLY A 20 11.15 16.46 -3.24
C GLY A 20 9.92 15.96 -4.01
N LEU A 21 8.71 16.19 -3.49
CA LEU A 21 7.46 15.88 -4.20
C LEU A 21 6.80 17.16 -4.71
N THR A 22 6.95 17.44 -6.01
CA THR A 22 6.32 18.62 -6.62
C THR A 22 4.82 18.43 -6.78
N GLN A 23 4.08 19.53 -7.00
CA GLN A 23 2.66 19.46 -7.32
C GLN A 23 2.39 18.60 -8.56
N GLU A 24 3.18 18.79 -9.62
CA GLU A 24 3.09 18.05 -10.88
C GLU A 24 3.24 16.53 -10.66
N MET A 25 4.25 16.12 -9.86
CA MET A 25 4.44 14.72 -9.50
C MET A 25 3.20 14.11 -8.85
N ILE A 26 2.54 14.86 -7.95
CA ILE A 26 1.32 14.40 -7.28
C ILE A 26 0.14 14.36 -8.24
N GLU A 27 -0.05 15.39 -9.06
CA GLU A 27 -1.15 15.47 -10.03
C GLU A 27 -1.06 14.39 -11.12
N ASP A 28 0.15 13.92 -11.42
CA ASP A 28 0.43 12.84 -12.37
C ASP A 28 0.22 11.43 -11.80
N LEU A 29 -0.11 11.31 -10.50
CA LEU A 29 -0.54 10.03 -9.96
C LEU A 29 -1.87 9.58 -10.60
N PRO A 30 -2.10 8.27 -10.80
CA PRO A 30 -3.35 7.76 -11.34
C PRO A 30 -4.58 8.24 -10.54
N LEU A 31 -5.69 8.49 -11.24
CA LEU A 31 -6.92 8.99 -10.61
C LEU A 31 -7.44 8.09 -9.47
N CYS A 32 -7.21 6.78 -9.53
CA CYS A 32 -7.57 5.86 -8.44
C CYS A 32 -6.77 6.15 -7.16
N ILE A 33 -5.48 6.43 -7.29
CA ILE A 33 -4.57 6.81 -6.20
C ILE A 33 -4.94 8.17 -5.65
N LEU A 34 -5.15 9.15 -6.51
CA LEU A 34 -5.62 10.48 -6.15
C LEU A 34 -6.92 10.44 -5.32
N LYS A 35 -7.88 9.60 -5.72
CA LYS A 35 -9.13 9.36 -4.97
C LYS A 35 -8.92 8.65 -3.64
N GLU A 36 -7.89 7.81 -3.52
CA GLU A 36 -7.57 7.10 -2.29
C GLU A 36 -6.94 8.05 -1.27
N ILE A 37 -5.91 8.79 -1.69
CA ILE A 37 -5.25 9.82 -0.88
C ILE A 37 -6.24 10.91 -0.46
N GLY A 38 -7.11 11.35 -1.39
CA GLY A 38 -8.17 12.32 -1.10
C GLY A 38 -9.22 11.83 -0.07
N LYS A 39 -9.24 10.55 0.28
CA LYS A 39 -10.09 10.00 1.37
C LYS A 39 -9.29 9.76 2.66
N GLY A 40 -8.11 10.34 2.77
CA GLY A 40 -7.16 10.09 3.86
C GLY A 40 -6.47 8.74 3.79
N GLY A 41 -6.42 8.12 2.61
CA GLY A 41 -5.64 6.89 2.38
C GLY A 41 -4.15 7.19 2.18
N TYR A 42 -3.34 6.12 2.12
CA TYR A 42 -1.92 6.25 1.88
C TYR A 42 -1.60 6.43 0.40
N SER A 43 -0.63 7.30 0.12
CA SER A 43 0.04 7.34 -1.18
C SER A 43 0.75 6.01 -1.48
N PRO A 44 1.23 5.79 -2.71
CA PRO A 44 2.25 4.80 -3.01
C PRO A 44 3.54 5.14 -2.27
N VAL A 45 4.48 4.19 -2.23
CA VAL A 45 5.84 4.50 -1.79
C VAL A 45 6.51 5.32 -2.89
N LEU A 46 6.78 6.59 -2.57
CA LEU A 46 7.37 7.56 -3.49
C LEU A 46 8.81 7.91 -3.06
N PRO A 47 9.66 8.40 -3.98
CA PRO A 47 11.02 8.81 -3.66
C PRO A 47 10.98 10.15 -2.92
N MET A 48 11.64 10.21 -1.77
CA MET A 48 11.78 11.41 -0.95
C MET A 48 13.20 11.94 -1.10
N ARG A 49 13.33 13.26 -1.25
CA ARG A 49 14.60 13.95 -1.34
C ARG A 49 14.61 15.15 -0.40
N VAL A 50 15.53 15.14 0.56
CA VAL A 50 15.67 16.23 1.54
C VAL A 50 17.11 16.71 1.54
N THR A 51 17.31 18.02 1.40
CA THR A 51 18.63 18.63 1.59
C THR A 51 18.80 18.97 3.07
N ASN A 52 19.85 18.44 3.70
CA ASN A 52 20.16 18.74 5.10
C ASN A 52 20.83 20.12 5.27
N GLU A 53 21.08 20.53 6.52
CA GLU A 53 21.70 21.82 6.84
C GLU A 53 23.11 22.00 6.24
N ASN A 54 23.79 20.89 5.92
CA ASN A 54 25.13 20.89 5.31
C ASN A 54 25.07 20.95 3.76
N GLY A 55 23.88 20.98 3.16
CA GLY A 55 23.69 20.94 1.71
C GLY A 55 23.78 19.53 1.12
N GLU A 56 23.89 18.48 1.94
CA GLU A 56 23.88 17.09 1.47
C GLU A 56 22.45 16.64 1.16
N VAL A 57 22.31 15.91 0.07
CA VAL A 57 21.03 15.34 -0.34
C VAL A 57 20.85 13.97 0.29
N ILE A 58 19.78 13.85 1.09
CA ILE A 58 19.33 12.60 1.70
C ILE A 58 18.19 12.04 0.86
N GLU A 59 18.38 10.83 0.35
CA GLU A 59 17.39 10.11 -0.45
C GLU A 59 16.80 8.97 0.38
N SER A 60 15.47 8.86 0.36
CA SER A 60 14.73 7.79 1.03
C SER A 60 13.44 7.51 0.27
N ARG A 61 12.60 6.59 0.76
CA ARG A 61 11.27 6.36 0.20
C ARG A 61 10.24 6.35 1.32
N SER A 62 9.04 6.83 1.02
CA SER A 62 7.99 6.99 2.01
C SER A 62 6.63 6.91 1.34
N ARG A 63 5.63 6.35 2.05
CA ARG A 63 4.24 6.75 1.80
C ARG A 63 3.96 8.06 2.51
N PHE A 64 2.87 8.71 2.18
CA PHE A 64 2.31 9.80 2.96
C PHE A 64 0.79 9.67 3.06
N ALA A 65 0.20 10.35 4.05
CA ALA A 65 -1.23 10.58 4.15
C ALA A 65 -1.47 12.03 4.57
N PHE A 66 -2.61 12.58 4.14
CA PHE A 66 -3.04 13.90 4.59
C PHE A 66 -3.80 13.81 5.91
N ILE A 67 -3.58 14.82 6.74
CA ILE A 67 -4.28 15.00 8.02
C ILE A 67 -4.88 16.39 8.07
N ARG A 68 -6.01 16.55 8.76
CA ARG A 68 -6.57 17.86 9.04
C ARG A 68 -6.22 18.26 10.47
N MET A 69 -5.50 19.37 10.59
CA MET A 69 -5.11 19.96 11.88
C MET A 69 -6.32 20.55 12.59
N ASP A 70 -6.24 20.76 13.90
CA ASP A 70 -7.30 21.39 14.70
C ASP A 70 -7.66 22.81 14.21
N SER A 71 -6.71 23.49 13.56
CA SER A 71 -6.91 24.79 12.89
C SER A 71 -7.80 24.70 11.64
N GLY A 72 -8.05 23.50 11.12
CA GLY A 72 -8.73 23.23 9.86
C GLY A 72 -7.81 23.09 8.65
N GLU A 73 -6.53 23.47 8.79
CA GLU A 73 -5.50 23.35 7.75
C GLU A 73 -5.17 21.87 7.47
N VAL A 74 -4.84 21.56 6.22
CA VAL A 74 -4.39 20.22 5.83
C VAL A 74 -2.88 20.18 5.86
N ASP A 75 -2.32 19.15 6.50
CA ASP A 75 -0.89 18.87 6.49
C ASP A 75 -0.64 17.41 6.09
N VAL A 76 0.62 17.02 5.98
CA VAL A 76 1.06 15.70 5.52
C VAL A 76 1.87 14.96 6.58
N VAL A 77 1.61 13.67 6.73
CA VAL A 77 2.39 12.76 7.57
C VAL A 77 3.06 11.71 6.69
N PHE A 78 4.36 11.49 6.92
CA PHE A 78 5.17 10.53 6.18
C PHE A 78 5.30 9.20 6.93
N TYR A 79 5.25 8.10 6.18
CA TYR A 79 5.39 6.73 6.63
C TYR A 79 6.61 6.13 5.94
N PRO A 80 7.79 6.20 6.57
CA PRO A 80 9.06 5.89 5.93
C PRO A 80 9.18 4.39 5.66
N THR A 81 9.81 4.06 4.52
CA THR A 81 10.24 2.69 4.20
C THR A 81 11.53 2.38 4.94
N LEU A 82 11.54 1.26 5.67
CA LEU A 82 12.73 0.77 6.37
C LEU A 82 13.67 0.04 5.40
N LYS A 83 14.97 0.03 5.71
CA LYS A 83 15.95 -0.76 4.93
C LYS A 83 15.65 -2.26 5.02
N SER A 84 15.32 -2.72 6.22
CA SER A 84 14.94 -4.08 6.56
C SER A 84 13.87 -4.05 7.66
N SER A 85 13.01 -5.07 7.68
CA SER A 85 12.02 -5.23 8.74
C SER A 85 12.72 -5.60 10.06
N PRO A 86 12.36 -4.98 11.20
CA PRO A 86 12.93 -5.30 12.51
C PRO A 86 12.34 -6.63 13.01
N LEU A 87 13.04 -7.73 12.71
CA LEU A 87 12.56 -9.09 12.96
C LEU A 87 13.32 -9.84 14.06
N GLU A 88 14.20 -9.17 14.79
CA GLU A 88 15.14 -9.76 15.74
C GLU A 88 14.45 -10.47 16.92
N CYS A 89 13.20 -10.10 17.21
CA CYS A 89 12.40 -10.71 18.28
C CYS A 89 11.62 -11.97 17.86
N TYR A 90 11.68 -12.37 16.58
CA TYR A 90 11.02 -13.55 16.03
C TYR A 90 12.03 -14.67 15.73
N ASN A 91 11.59 -15.92 15.87
CA ASN A 91 12.41 -17.08 15.50
C ASN A 91 12.49 -17.26 13.96
N GLU A 92 13.43 -18.09 13.48
CA GLU A 92 13.68 -18.27 12.04
C GLU A 92 12.43 -18.65 11.22
N GLU A 93 11.59 -19.54 11.75
CA GLU A 93 10.35 -19.96 11.07
C GLU A 93 9.34 -18.80 10.98
N GLN A 94 9.19 -18.03 12.06
CA GLN A 94 8.35 -16.84 12.06
C GLN A 94 8.88 -15.76 11.10
N GLN A 95 10.19 -15.54 11.08
CA GLN A 95 10.81 -14.58 10.16
C GLN A 95 10.55 -14.98 8.71
N LYS A 96 10.72 -16.27 8.38
CA LYS A 96 10.43 -16.79 7.04
C LYS A 96 8.96 -16.58 6.65
N GLN A 97 8.03 -16.93 7.52
CA GLN A 97 6.60 -16.73 7.26
C GLN A 97 6.25 -15.24 7.05
N LEU A 98 6.81 -14.36 7.88
CA LEU A 98 6.61 -12.91 7.74
C LEU A 98 7.20 -12.35 6.44
N LEU A 99 8.40 -12.80 6.05
CA LEU A 99 9.06 -12.41 4.80
C LEU A 99 8.35 -12.98 3.56
N ASP A 100 7.64 -14.10 3.70
CA ASP A 100 6.74 -14.67 2.68
C ASP A 100 5.37 -13.95 2.63
N GLY A 101 5.21 -12.82 3.35
CA GLY A 101 4.01 -11.99 3.35
C GLY A 101 2.88 -12.51 4.25
N LYS A 102 3.10 -13.60 5.00
CA LYS A 102 2.06 -14.21 5.84
C LYS A 102 1.86 -13.44 7.13
N SER A 103 0.63 -13.48 7.63
CA SER A 103 0.36 -13.13 9.03
C SER A 103 0.66 -14.31 9.95
N ILE A 104 1.23 -14.04 11.11
CA ILE A 104 1.53 -15.04 12.15
C ILE A 104 0.91 -14.63 13.47
N ILE A 105 0.79 -15.56 14.42
CA ILE A 105 0.51 -15.24 15.81
C ILE A 105 1.82 -15.31 16.62
N ALA A 106 2.20 -14.19 17.24
CA ALA A 106 3.42 -14.09 18.03
C ALA A 106 3.19 -13.33 19.35
N ASP A 107 4.09 -13.53 20.32
CA ASP A 107 4.06 -12.83 21.61
C ASP A 107 4.73 -11.45 21.48
N VAL A 108 3.91 -10.40 21.45
CA VAL A 108 4.32 -9.00 21.31
C VAL A 108 4.36 -8.33 22.68
N ALA A 109 5.39 -7.49 22.91
CA ALA A 109 5.49 -6.66 24.10
C ALA A 109 4.50 -5.49 24.01
N MET A 110 3.61 -5.38 24.98
CA MET A 110 2.67 -4.27 25.11
C MET A 110 3.34 -3.08 25.81
N ALA A 111 2.74 -1.89 25.69
CA ALA A 111 3.27 -0.66 26.30
C ALA A 111 3.45 -0.74 27.83
N ASP A 112 2.71 -1.65 28.49
CA ASP A 112 2.79 -1.91 29.93
C ASP A 112 3.80 -3.01 30.32
N GLY A 113 4.60 -3.49 29.36
CA GLY A 113 5.61 -4.52 29.56
C GLY A 113 5.06 -5.95 29.59
N ARG A 114 3.73 -6.15 29.55
CA ARG A 114 3.15 -7.49 29.44
C ARG A 114 3.36 -8.03 28.03
N ARG A 115 3.53 -9.35 27.92
CA ARG A 115 3.50 -10.03 26.62
C ARG A 115 2.09 -10.53 26.35
N SER A 116 1.59 -10.29 25.14
CA SER A 116 0.31 -10.84 24.70
C SER A 116 0.43 -11.31 23.27
N LYS A 117 -0.39 -12.31 22.92
CA LYS A 117 -0.50 -12.79 21.55
C LYS A 117 -1.16 -11.72 20.67
N ALA A 118 -0.57 -11.51 19.51
CA ALA A 118 -1.09 -10.64 18.47
C ALA A 118 -0.88 -11.31 17.11
N PHE A 119 -1.73 -10.96 16.15
CA PHE A 119 -1.41 -11.14 14.76
C PHE A 119 -0.30 -10.17 14.39
N VAL A 120 0.70 -10.65 13.67
CA VAL A 120 1.85 -9.88 13.20
C VAL A 120 2.00 -10.10 11.71
N GLN A 121 2.25 -9.03 10.95
CA GLN A 121 2.50 -9.10 9.51
C GLN A 121 3.46 -7.97 9.11
N ILE A 122 4.27 -8.21 8.08
CA ILE A 122 5.09 -7.15 7.46
C ILE A 122 4.25 -6.40 6.43
N ASP A 123 4.31 -5.09 6.47
CA ASP A 123 3.91 -4.26 5.33
C ASP A 123 5.04 -4.31 4.30
N GLU A 124 4.86 -5.05 3.20
CA GLU A 124 5.95 -5.32 2.25
C GLU A 124 6.51 -4.06 1.58
N GLU A 125 5.68 -3.03 1.32
CA GLU A 125 6.14 -1.81 0.65
C GLU A 125 6.98 -0.92 1.59
N THR A 126 6.66 -0.90 2.89
CA THR A 126 7.38 -0.05 3.88
C THR A 126 8.33 -0.83 4.78
N LYS A 127 8.30 -2.15 4.73
CA LYS A 127 9.04 -3.08 5.60
C LYS A 127 8.76 -2.86 7.09
N GLN A 128 7.62 -2.26 7.44
CA GLN A 128 7.20 -2.08 8.82
C GLN A 128 6.54 -3.36 9.34
N VAL A 129 6.71 -3.64 10.63
CA VAL A 129 6.06 -4.78 11.29
C VAL A 129 4.80 -4.28 11.99
N MET A 130 3.65 -4.72 11.49
CA MET A 130 2.33 -4.41 12.05
C MET A 130 1.93 -5.46 13.07
N TYR A 131 1.20 -5.03 14.10
CA TYR A 131 0.62 -5.95 15.09
C TYR A 131 -0.83 -5.56 15.42
N VAL A 132 -1.69 -6.57 15.55
CA VAL A 132 -3.08 -6.39 16.00
C VAL A 132 -3.40 -7.47 17.04
N PRO A 133 -3.91 -7.11 18.24
CA PRO A 133 -4.30 -8.08 19.25
C PRO A 133 -5.19 -9.20 18.70
N THR A 134 -4.86 -10.46 19.05
CA THR A 134 -5.58 -11.65 18.55
C THR A 134 -7.11 -11.57 18.72
N PRO A 135 -7.67 -11.08 19.84
CA PRO A 135 -9.13 -10.98 20.01
C PRO A 135 -9.84 -10.10 18.97
N ILE A 136 -9.17 -9.07 18.43
CA ILE A 136 -9.75 -8.14 17.46
C ILE A 136 -9.96 -8.84 16.12
N ILE A 137 -8.90 -9.45 15.58
CA ILE A 137 -8.99 -10.19 14.31
C ILE A 137 -9.85 -11.45 14.47
N ALA A 138 -9.76 -12.15 15.61
CA ALA A 138 -10.62 -13.31 15.89
C ALA A 138 -12.11 -12.93 15.88
N ARG A 139 -12.48 -11.74 16.38
CA ARG A 139 -13.86 -11.25 16.29
C ARG A 139 -14.31 -11.04 14.84
N ASN A 140 -13.44 -10.49 14.00
CA ASN A 140 -13.73 -10.25 12.58
C ASN A 140 -13.82 -11.56 11.80
N LEU A 141 -12.93 -12.52 12.06
CA LEU A 141 -12.99 -13.87 11.49
C LEU A 141 -14.26 -14.61 11.90
N LYS A 142 -14.78 -14.39 13.11
CA LYS A 142 -16.06 -14.98 13.52
C LYS A 142 -17.22 -14.46 12.67
N VAL A 143 -17.25 -13.16 12.37
CA VAL A 143 -18.27 -12.58 11.46
C VAL A 143 -18.12 -13.19 10.06
N LEU A 144 -16.89 -13.27 9.56
CA LEU A 144 -16.59 -13.87 8.26
C LEU A 144 -17.10 -15.32 8.19
N ALA A 145 -16.78 -16.13 9.20
CA ALA A 145 -17.18 -17.54 9.27
C ALA A 145 -18.70 -17.71 9.32
N GLU A 146 -19.42 -16.84 10.02
CA GLU A 146 -20.89 -16.85 10.05
C GLU A 146 -21.50 -16.50 8.69
N VAL A 147 -20.96 -15.48 8.00
CA VAL A 147 -21.47 -15.01 6.70
C VAL A 147 -21.16 -15.99 5.56
N MET A 148 -19.97 -16.60 5.59
CA MET A 148 -19.50 -17.52 4.53
C MET A 148 -19.70 -19.00 4.88
N HIS A 149 -20.30 -19.31 6.02
CA HIS A 149 -20.50 -20.68 6.53
C HIS A 149 -19.20 -21.49 6.63
N LEU A 150 -18.11 -20.85 7.07
CA LEU A 150 -16.80 -21.49 7.23
C LEU A 150 -16.76 -22.34 8.51
N GLY A 151 -16.14 -23.51 8.41
CA GLY A 151 -15.85 -24.39 9.53
C GLY A 151 -14.52 -24.04 10.23
N THR A 152 -14.24 -24.81 11.29
CA THR A 152 -13.06 -24.63 12.14
C THR A 152 -11.75 -24.79 11.35
N VAL A 153 -11.72 -25.66 10.34
CA VAL A 153 -10.51 -25.93 9.56
C VAL A 153 -10.12 -24.70 8.73
N GLU A 154 -11.07 -24.08 8.03
CA GLU A 154 -10.78 -22.88 7.22
C GLU A 154 -10.37 -21.70 8.10
N VAL A 155 -11.07 -21.48 9.21
CA VAL A 155 -10.72 -20.41 10.16
C VAL A 155 -9.33 -20.63 10.74
N ASN A 156 -8.99 -21.87 11.12
CA ASN A 156 -7.67 -22.19 11.65
C ASN A 156 -6.57 -21.99 10.61
N GLY A 157 -6.81 -22.34 9.34
CA GLY A 157 -5.87 -22.05 8.24
C GLY A 157 -5.56 -20.56 8.13
N MET A 158 -6.60 -19.71 8.10
CA MET A 158 -6.43 -18.26 8.04
C MET A 158 -5.67 -17.69 9.24
N GLN A 159 -5.91 -18.22 10.45
CA GLN A 159 -5.17 -17.80 11.65
C GLN A 159 -3.67 -18.13 11.59
N HIS A 160 -3.28 -19.06 10.72
CA HIS A 160 -1.88 -19.43 10.44
C HIS A 160 -1.36 -18.83 9.13
N GLY A 161 -2.03 -17.79 8.61
CA GLY A 161 -1.58 -17.04 7.44
C GLY A 161 -1.93 -17.69 6.10
N GLU A 162 -2.75 -18.75 6.08
CA GLU A 162 -3.19 -19.38 4.83
C GLU A 162 -4.50 -18.73 4.34
N PRO A 163 -4.49 -18.08 3.16
CA PRO A 163 -5.72 -17.55 2.58
C PRO A 163 -6.62 -18.69 2.06
N LEU A 164 -7.92 -18.46 2.07
CA LEU A 164 -8.95 -19.39 1.62
C LEU A 164 -9.54 -18.92 0.28
N THR A 165 -9.50 -19.77 -0.75
CA THR A 165 -10.22 -19.54 -2.01
C THR A 165 -11.57 -20.23 -1.97
N VAL A 166 -12.64 -19.48 -2.26
CA VAL A 166 -14.02 -19.97 -2.41
C VAL A 166 -14.58 -19.55 -3.77
N ALA A 167 -15.62 -20.21 -4.25
CA ALA A 167 -16.37 -19.77 -5.42
C ALA A 167 -17.57 -18.91 -4.99
N VAL A 168 -17.65 -17.68 -5.50
CA VAL A 168 -18.78 -16.75 -5.30
C VAL A 168 -19.36 -16.46 -6.67
N ASP A 169 -20.63 -16.80 -6.89
CA ASP A 169 -21.32 -16.66 -8.19
C ASP A 169 -20.56 -17.32 -9.37
N GLY A 170 -19.82 -18.40 -9.09
CA GLY A 170 -19.02 -19.13 -10.07
C GLY A 170 -17.60 -18.61 -10.28
N GLU A 171 -17.25 -17.47 -9.69
CA GLU A 171 -15.92 -16.85 -9.78
C GLU A 171 -15.08 -17.12 -8.53
N PRO A 172 -13.76 -17.40 -8.66
CA PRO A 172 -12.90 -17.60 -7.51
C PRO A 172 -12.70 -16.29 -6.75
N VAL A 173 -12.85 -16.33 -5.43
CA VAL A 173 -12.57 -15.23 -4.51
C VAL A 173 -11.71 -15.79 -3.38
N THR A 174 -10.58 -15.14 -3.14
CA THR A 174 -9.67 -15.48 -2.06
C THR A 174 -9.80 -14.51 -0.90
N VAL A 175 -9.95 -15.03 0.30
CA VAL A 175 -10.07 -14.27 1.55
C VAL A 175 -9.00 -14.69 2.56
N GLY A 176 -8.43 -13.73 3.27
CA GLY A 176 -7.40 -14.02 4.27
C GLY A 176 -7.15 -12.86 5.23
N ILE A 177 -6.28 -13.10 6.21
CA ILE A 177 -5.83 -12.04 7.12
C ILE A 177 -4.83 -11.15 6.39
N ASP A 178 -5.08 -9.85 6.44
CA ASP A 178 -4.23 -8.80 5.89
C ASP A 178 -4.35 -7.57 6.80
N LEU A 179 -3.32 -7.31 7.59
CA LEU A 179 -3.31 -6.25 8.59
C LEU A 179 -3.17 -4.85 7.97
N HIS A 180 -2.84 -4.74 6.67
CA HIS A 180 -2.93 -3.47 5.95
C HIS A 180 -4.39 -3.09 5.66
N ASN A 181 -5.29 -4.08 5.57
CA ASN A 181 -6.71 -3.82 5.43
C ASN A 181 -7.29 -3.21 6.72
N LYS A 182 -8.17 -2.21 6.59
CA LYS A 182 -8.84 -1.54 7.73
C LYS A 182 -9.56 -2.50 8.68
N THR A 183 -9.99 -3.66 8.18
CA THR A 183 -10.67 -4.70 8.98
C THR A 183 -9.72 -5.82 9.44
N GLY A 184 -8.48 -5.84 8.96
CA GLY A 184 -7.54 -6.95 9.12
C GLY A 184 -7.88 -8.19 8.27
N ILE A 185 -8.91 -8.11 7.41
CA ILE A 185 -9.34 -9.18 6.50
C ILE A 185 -9.43 -8.58 5.09
N ARG A 186 -8.77 -9.21 4.13
CA ARG A 186 -8.83 -8.82 2.71
C ARG A 186 -9.59 -9.86 1.91
N PHE A 187 -10.39 -9.38 0.96
CA PHE A 187 -10.96 -10.15 -0.13
C PHE A 187 -10.25 -9.78 -1.42
N CYS A 188 -9.96 -10.76 -2.25
CA CYS A 188 -9.31 -10.62 -3.55
C CYS A 188 -10.08 -11.46 -4.58
N ALA A 189 -10.42 -10.88 -5.72
CA ALA A 189 -10.95 -11.66 -6.84
C ALA A 189 -9.82 -12.49 -7.45
N GLY A 190 -10.01 -13.81 -7.53
CA GLY A 190 -8.97 -14.74 -7.95
C GLY A 190 -8.67 -15.84 -6.95
N ASP A 191 -7.68 -16.66 -7.32
CA ASP A 191 -7.16 -17.76 -6.54
C ASP A 191 -5.98 -17.34 -5.62
N ALA A 192 -5.37 -18.32 -4.98
CA ALA A 192 -4.22 -18.12 -4.12
C ALA A 192 -2.98 -17.55 -4.85
N GLN A 193 -2.88 -17.69 -6.18
CA GLN A 193 -1.82 -17.04 -6.94
C GLN A 193 -2.09 -15.53 -7.02
N LYS A 194 -3.30 -15.13 -7.42
CA LYS A 194 -3.70 -13.71 -7.44
C LYS A 194 -3.61 -13.06 -6.05
N TRP A 195 -3.89 -13.82 -4.99
CA TRP A 195 -3.68 -13.36 -3.61
C TRP A 195 -2.25 -12.89 -3.34
N LYS A 196 -1.25 -13.66 -3.79
CA LYS A 196 0.19 -13.37 -3.61
C LYS A 196 0.67 -12.23 -4.50
N GLU A 197 0.02 -12.01 -5.64
CA GLU A 197 0.37 -10.94 -6.57
C GLU A 197 -0.09 -9.55 -6.04
N GLN A 198 -0.99 -9.48 -5.06
CA GLN A 198 -1.60 -8.24 -4.56
C GLN A 198 -1.32 -7.97 -3.07
N PRO A 199 -1.06 -6.71 -2.65
CA PRO A 199 -1.52 -5.48 -3.27
C PRO A 199 -0.38 -4.74 -3.97
N LYS A 200 0.39 -5.41 -4.85
CA LYS A 200 1.16 -4.66 -5.83
C LYS A 200 0.14 -3.87 -6.64
N ARG A 201 -0.05 -2.59 -6.32
CA ARG A 201 -0.81 -1.66 -7.14
C ARG A 201 -0.25 -1.88 -8.54
N GLU A 202 -1.06 -2.34 -9.48
CA GLU A 202 -0.60 -2.58 -10.84
C GLU A 202 -0.28 -1.23 -11.46
N TRP A 203 0.96 -0.79 -11.30
CA TRP A 203 1.53 0.25 -12.11
C TRP A 203 2.01 -0.41 -13.38
N ASP A 204 1.59 0.14 -14.51
CA ASP A 204 2.31 -0.11 -15.73
C ASP A 204 3.76 0.37 -15.54
N LYS A 205 4.70 -0.28 -16.24
CA LYS A 205 6.11 0.13 -16.26
C LYS A 205 6.24 1.65 -16.46
N TYR A 206 5.39 2.21 -17.32
CA TYR A 206 5.29 3.64 -17.61
C TYR A 206 3.87 4.13 -17.34
N THR A 207 3.73 5.02 -16.38
CA THR A 207 2.47 5.68 -16.03
C THR A 207 2.57 7.16 -16.34
N PHE A 208 2.14 7.53 -17.55
CA PHE A 208 2.21 8.90 -18.07
C PHE A 208 1.10 9.77 -17.49
N GLY A 209 1.50 10.92 -16.94
CA GLY A 209 0.63 12.01 -16.53
C GLY A 209 0.67 13.19 -17.50
N CYS A 210 0.25 14.34 -17.02
CA CYS A 210 0.21 15.60 -17.77
C CYS A 210 1.55 16.32 -17.83
N TYR A 211 2.44 16.09 -16.87
CA TYR A 211 3.70 16.83 -16.69
C TYR A 211 4.93 15.92 -16.78
N GLY A 212 4.75 14.61 -16.68
CA GLY A 212 5.83 13.64 -16.65
C GLY A 212 5.29 12.21 -16.57
N CYS A 213 6.17 11.30 -16.18
CA CYS A 213 5.90 9.87 -16.16
C CYS A 213 6.44 9.26 -14.87
N TRP A 214 5.56 8.56 -14.17
CA TRP A 214 5.96 7.63 -13.11
C TRP A 214 6.44 6.33 -13.74
N VAL A 215 7.70 5.99 -13.51
CA VAL A 215 8.37 4.81 -14.04
C VAL A 215 8.58 3.80 -12.90
N MET A 216 8.06 2.59 -13.08
CA MET A 216 8.33 1.49 -12.16
C MET A 216 9.65 0.82 -12.56
N ASN A 217 10.60 0.77 -11.62
CA ASN A 217 11.86 0.07 -11.81
C ASN A 217 11.74 -1.43 -11.48
N ASP A 218 12.81 -2.19 -11.73
CA ASP A 218 12.82 -3.66 -11.59
C ASP A 218 12.57 -4.13 -10.14
N ASP A 219 12.87 -3.29 -9.15
CA ASP A 219 12.59 -3.55 -7.73
C ASP A 219 11.14 -3.21 -7.35
N GLY A 220 10.32 -2.75 -8.29
CA GLY A 220 8.93 -2.33 -8.06
C GLY A 220 8.78 -0.93 -7.45
N ASN A 221 9.85 -0.15 -7.37
CA ASN A 221 9.80 1.22 -6.87
C ASN A 221 9.44 2.20 -7.98
N LEU A 222 8.73 3.28 -7.63
CA LEU A 222 8.31 4.33 -8.57
C LEU A 222 9.28 5.50 -8.55
N ASP A 223 9.87 5.83 -9.69
CA ASP A 223 10.67 7.04 -9.91
C ASP A 223 9.92 7.97 -10.88
N TYR A 224 10.19 9.27 -10.84
CA TYR A 224 9.51 10.24 -11.70
C TYR A 224 10.49 10.82 -12.71
N VAL A 225 10.06 10.87 -13.98
CA VAL A 225 10.78 11.55 -15.06
C VAL A 225 9.88 12.67 -15.56
N PRO A 226 10.27 13.95 -15.42
CA PRO A 226 9.48 15.04 -15.98
C PRO A 226 9.55 15.03 -17.51
N GLU A 227 8.55 15.59 -18.19
CA GLU A 227 8.42 15.54 -19.65
C GLU A 227 9.65 16.12 -20.37
N GLU A 228 10.26 17.19 -19.83
CA GLU A 228 11.46 17.81 -20.37
C GLU A 228 12.71 16.90 -20.34
N GLU A 229 12.69 15.84 -19.53
CA GLU A 229 13.75 14.84 -19.42
C GLU A 229 13.42 13.52 -20.14
N TYR A 230 12.32 13.47 -20.90
CA TYR A 230 11.94 12.25 -21.63
C TYR A 230 13.00 11.82 -22.64
N THR A 231 13.39 10.55 -22.53
CA THR A 231 14.19 9.84 -23.52
C THR A 231 13.36 9.50 -24.77
N GLU A 232 14.03 9.15 -25.87
CA GLU A 232 13.34 8.64 -27.07
C GLU A 232 12.46 7.42 -26.76
N GLU A 233 12.86 6.58 -25.81
CA GLU A 233 12.06 5.45 -25.35
C GLU A 233 10.74 5.92 -24.72
N LEU A 234 10.79 6.86 -23.76
CA LEU A 234 9.59 7.40 -23.11
C LEU A 234 8.65 8.07 -24.10
N TRP A 235 9.19 8.85 -25.06
CA TRP A 235 8.38 9.44 -26.13
C TRP A 235 7.66 8.40 -26.99
N ASN A 236 8.34 7.30 -27.32
CA ASN A 236 7.75 6.23 -28.11
C ASN A 236 6.68 5.46 -27.32
N GLU A 237 6.93 5.19 -26.04
CA GLU A 237 5.95 4.52 -25.17
C GLU A 237 4.72 5.39 -24.88
N GLN A 238 4.89 6.71 -24.73
CA GLN A 238 3.77 7.64 -24.58
C GLN A 238 2.86 7.61 -25.83
N LYS A 239 3.45 7.63 -27.03
CA LYS A 239 2.70 7.53 -28.30
C LYS A 239 1.92 6.23 -28.39
N LYS A 240 2.56 5.09 -28.12
CA LYS A 240 1.90 3.77 -28.10
C LYS A 240 0.76 3.72 -27.07
N SER A 241 0.96 4.32 -25.89
CA SER A 241 -0.09 4.42 -24.86
C SER A 241 -1.29 5.23 -25.35
N GLY A 242 -1.05 6.38 -25.98
CA GLY A 242 -2.10 7.19 -26.59
C GLY A 242 -2.88 6.47 -27.69
N GLU A 243 -2.21 5.69 -28.53
CA GLU A 243 -2.85 4.86 -29.56
C GLU A 243 -3.72 3.75 -28.97
N ARG A 244 -3.23 3.04 -27.95
CA ARG A 244 -4.01 2.01 -27.22
C ARG A 244 -5.27 2.59 -26.59
N ASN A 245 -5.17 3.75 -25.93
CA ASN A 245 -6.31 4.42 -25.29
C ASN A 245 -7.34 4.89 -26.32
N ARG A 246 -6.91 5.41 -27.48
CA ARG A 246 -7.80 5.77 -28.59
C ARG A 246 -8.53 4.55 -29.14
N ALA A 247 -7.82 3.44 -29.35
CA ALA A 247 -8.43 2.19 -29.84
C ALA A 247 -9.46 1.64 -28.85
N ALA A 248 -9.15 1.62 -27.54
CA ALA A 248 -10.06 1.15 -26.50
C ALA A 248 -11.31 2.04 -26.33
N GLY A 249 -11.18 3.36 -26.57
CA GLY A 249 -12.30 4.30 -26.55
C GLY A 249 -13.26 4.18 -27.74
N ILE A 250 -12.81 3.64 -28.87
CA ILE A 250 -13.65 3.39 -30.06
C ILE A 250 -14.52 2.14 -29.91
N HIS A 251 -14.16 1.23 -29.00
CA HIS A 251 -14.89 -0.02 -28.74
C HIS A 251 -15.85 0.04 -27.54
N LYS A 252 -16.16 1.23 -27.03
CA LYS A 252 -17.15 1.47 -25.97
C LYS A 252 -18.42 2.12 -26.50
#